data_AF-A0A090T0L9-F1
#
_entry.id   AF-A0A090T0L9-F1
#
_cell.length_a   1.000
_cell.length_b   1.000
_cell.length_c   1.000
_cell.angle_alpha   90.00
_cell.angle_beta   90.00
_cell.angle_gamma   90.00
#
_symmetry.space_group_name_H-M   'P 1'
#
loop_
_entity.id
_entity.type
_entity.pdbx_description
1 polymer ?
#
loop_
_entity_poly.entity_id
_entity_poly.type
_entity_poly.pdbx_seq_one_letter_code
_entity_poly.pdbx_strand_id
1 'polypeptide(L)' 'MIQGIQITKAANDDLLNSIWLIDGEKNEARCVAANAGFEADQVIAVSDLGEYESREVAIEAAPKVEGGQHLT' A
#
# COMPACT_ATOMS: atom_id res chain seq x y z
N MET A 1 12.36 4.28 0.94
CA MET A 1 11.65 4.55 -0.33
C MET A 1 10.31 3.83 -0.27
N ILE A 2 9.22 4.54 -0.57
CA ILE A 2 7.87 3.95 -0.62
C ILE A 2 7.56 3.49 -2.04
N GLN A 3 7.12 2.25 -2.20
CA GLN A 3 6.65 1.70 -3.47
C GLN A 3 5.19 1.24 -3.35
N GLY A 4 4.36 1.61 -4.32
CA GLY A 4 3.03 1.02 -4.46
C GLY A 4 3.06 -0.28 -5.24
N ILE A 5 2.41 -1.30 -4.73
CA ILE A 5 2.29 -2.58 -5.42
C ILE A 5 0.85 -3.09 -5.42
N GLN A 6 0.54 -3.89 -6.42
CA GLN A 6 -0.57 -4.83 -6.38
C GLN A 6 -0.01 -6.24 -6.32
N ILE A 7 -0.47 -7.04 -5.37
CA ILE A 7 -0.15 -8.46 -5.31
C ILE A 7 -0.96 -9.20 -6.37
N THR A 8 -0.28 -9.89 -7.28
CA THR A 8 -0.88 -10.63 -8.41
C THR A 8 -0.90 -12.13 -8.17
N LYS A 9 -0.16 -12.62 -7.16
CA LYS A 9 -0.15 -14.01 -6.72
C LYS A 9 0.40 -14.09 -5.30
N ALA A 10 -0.20 -14.88 -4.44
CA ALA A 10 0.28 -15.16 -3.09
C ALA A 10 -0.26 -16.53 -2.63
N ALA A 11 0.36 -17.11 -1.59
CA ALA A 11 -0.19 -18.30 -0.94
C ALA A 11 -1.43 -18.00 -0.09
N ASN A 12 -1.58 -16.76 0.37
CA ASN A 12 -2.77 -16.27 1.07
C ASN A 12 -3.72 -15.63 0.06
N ASP A 13 -4.90 -16.23 -0.14
CA ASP A 13 -5.91 -15.76 -1.07
C ASP A 13 -6.44 -14.36 -0.73
N ASP A 14 -6.40 -13.94 0.55
CA ASP A 14 -6.83 -12.61 0.99
C ASP A 14 -5.89 -11.50 0.47
N LEU A 15 -4.65 -11.84 0.11
CA LEU A 15 -3.69 -10.92 -0.49
C LEU A 15 -3.87 -10.76 -2.00
N LEU A 16 -4.57 -11.67 -2.67
CA LEU A 16 -4.70 -11.62 -4.12
C LEU A 16 -5.46 -10.35 -4.56
N ASN A 17 -4.86 -9.58 -5.48
CA ASN A 17 -5.34 -8.28 -5.97
C ASN A 17 -5.34 -7.12 -4.96
N SER A 18 -4.83 -7.33 -3.73
CA SER A 18 -4.69 -6.26 -2.75
C SER A 18 -3.62 -5.24 -3.16
N ILE A 19 -3.80 -3.99 -2.70
CA ILE A 19 -2.92 -2.84 -2.95
C ILE A 19 -2.21 -2.47 -1.66
N TRP A 20 -0.88 -2.35 -1.73
CA TRP A 20 -0.02 -2.07 -0.60
C TRP A 20 0.98 -0.96 -0.90
N LEU A 21 1.38 -0.25 0.15
CA LEU A 21 2.54 0.62 0.16
C LEU A 21 3.65 -0.07 0.93
N ILE A 22 4.75 -0.37 0.24
CA ILE A 22 5.93 -1.01 0.82
C ILE A 22 6.92 0.07 1.22
N ASP A 23 7.22 0.15 2.51
CA ASP A 23 8.30 0.96 3.07
C ASP A 23 9.55 0.09 3.24
N GLY A 24 10.43 0.11 2.24
CA GLY A 24 11.68 -0.65 2.28
C GLY A 24 12.70 -0.15 3.32
N GLU A 25 12.53 1.06 3.87
CA GLU A 25 13.41 1.56 4.94
C GLU A 25 13.00 1.02 6.30
N LYS A 26 11.68 0.85 6.52
CA LYS A 26 11.13 0.32 7.77
C LYS A 26 10.83 -1.17 7.74
N ASN A 27 10.88 -1.80 6.56
CA ASN A 27 10.39 -3.16 6.32
C ASN A 27 8.91 -3.32 6.71
N GLU A 28 8.11 -2.28 6.44
CA GLU A 28 6.68 -2.23 6.72
C GLU A 28 5.87 -2.26 5.43
N ALA A 29 4.71 -2.92 5.47
CA ALA A 29 3.71 -2.88 4.42
C ALA A 29 2.44 -2.23 4.99
N ARG A 30 1.96 -1.16 4.36
CA ARG A 30 0.69 -0.52 4.69
C ARG A 30 -0.37 -0.92 3.68
N CYS A 31 -1.47 -1.49 4.17
CA CYS A 31 -2.62 -1.87 3.35
C CYS A 31 -3.33 -0.61 2.85
N VAL A 32 -3.54 -0.52 1.54
CA VAL A 32 -4.37 0.53 0.93
C VAL A 32 -5.77 -0.01 0.65
N ALA A 33 -5.83 -1.22 0.08
CA ALA A 33 -7.08 -1.90 -0.20
C ALA A 33 -6.84 -3.42 -0.25
N ALA A 34 -7.74 -4.18 0.37
CA ALA A 34 -7.77 -5.63 0.28
C ALA A 34 -9.22 -6.10 0.13
N ASN A 35 -9.42 -7.28 -0.45
CA ASN A 35 -10.75 -7.85 -0.60
C ASN A 35 -11.29 -8.39 0.73
N ALA A 36 -10.42 -8.90 1.58
CA ALA A 36 -10.70 -9.47 2.89
C ALA A 36 -9.41 -9.50 3.75
N GLY A 37 -9.53 -9.89 5.02
CA GLY A 37 -8.40 -10.23 5.90
C GLY A 37 -7.57 -9.05 6.42
N PHE A 38 -7.59 -7.91 5.72
CA PHE A 38 -6.78 -6.74 6.05
C PHE A 38 -7.63 -5.46 6.05
N GLU A 39 -7.33 -4.58 7.00
CA GLU A 39 -7.99 -3.28 7.13
C GLU A 39 -7.22 -2.20 6.38
N ALA A 40 -7.91 -1.18 5.89
CA ALA A 40 -7.25 -0.02 5.30
C ALA A 40 -6.35 0.69 6.33
N ASP A 41 -5.19 1.15 5.89
CA ASP A 41 -4.12 1.74 6.70
C ASP A 41 -3.48 0.80 7.75
N GLN A 42 -3.86 -0.48 7.78
CA GLN A 42 -3.18 -1.48 8.59
C GLN A 42 -1.70 -1.55 8.17
N VAL A 43 -0.81 -1.47 9.17
CA VAL A 43 0.64 -1.65 8.98
C VAL A 43 1.06 -3.00 9.55
N ILE A 44 1.71 -3.80 8.72
CA ILE A 44 2.30 -5.10 9.09
C ILE A 44 3.77 -5.14 8.65
N ALA A 45 4.51 -6.15 9.11
CA ALA A 45 5.86 -6.38 8.58
C ALA A 45 5.76 -6.89 7.14
N VAL A 46 6.70 -6.50 6.27
CA VAL A 46 6.74 -7.03 4.88
C VAL A 46 6.85 -8.56 4.85
N SER A 47 7.51 -9.15 5.86
CA SER A 47 7.60 -10.62 6.01
C SER A 47 6.25 -11.30 6.23
N ASP A 48 5.27 -10.59 6.80
CA ASP A 48 3.94 -11.14 7.11
C ASP A 48 3.09 -11.32 5.84
N LEU A 49 3.46 -10.65 4.74
CA LEU A 49 2.87 -10.88 3.41
C LEU A 49 3.27 -12.24 2.82
N GLY A 50 4.30 -12.90 3.36
CA GLY A 50 4.82 -14.18 2.87
C GLY A 50 5.43 -14.08 1.48
N GLU A 51 5.43 -15.21 0.75
CA GLU A 51 5.85 -15.25 -0.65
C GLU A 51 4.73 -14.76 -1.57
N TYR A 52 5.03 -13.77 -2.41
CA TYR A 52 4.10 -13.21 -3.37
C TYR A 52 4.81 -12.76 -4.66
N GLU A 53 4.04 -12.68 -5.75
CA GLU A 53 4.41 -11.95 -6.95
C GLU A 53 3.58 -10.66 -7.00
N SER A 54 4.19 -9.57 -7.47
CA SER A 54 3.54 -8.27 -7.53
C SER A 54 3.86 -7.52 -8.81
N ARG A 55 3.01 -6.54 -9.12
CA ARG A 55 3.29 -5.50 -10.10
C ARG A 55 3.28 -4.14 -9.43
N GLU A 56 4.06 -3.22 -9.98
CA GLU A 56 4.09 -1.84 -9.51
C GLU A 56 2.77 -1.14 -9.82
N VAL A 57 2.33 -0.30 -8.89
CA VAL A 57 1.18 0.60 -9.05
C VAL A 57 1.66 2.01 -8.80
N ALA A 58 1.42 2.90 -9.76
CA ALA A 58 1.75 4.30 -9.60
C ALA A 58 0.99 4.89 -8.40
N ILE A 59 1.73 5.45 -7.46
CA ILE A 59 1.18 6.15 -6.30
C ILE A 59 1.44 7.63 -6.50
N GLU A 60 0.36 8.38 -6.69
CA GLU A 60 0.41 9.82 -6.72
C GLU A 60 0.10 10.34 -5.32
N ALA A 61 1.10 10.96 -4.68
CA ALA A 61 0.83 11.80 -3.54
C ALA A 61 0.14 13.07 -4.06
N ALA A 62 -1.06 13.36 -3.54
CA ALA A 62 -1.70 14.62 -3.83
C ALA A 62 -0.72 15.76 -3.45
N PRO A 63 -0.54 16.78 -4.32
CA PRO A 63 0.34 17.88 -4.01
C PRO A 63 -0.12 18.54 -2.70
N LYS A 64 0.84 18.81 -1.82
CA LYS A 64 0.58 19.51 -0.56
C LYS A 64 0.06 20.90 -0.91
N VAL A 65 -1.22 21.16 -0.66
CA VAL A 65 -1.80 22.50 -0.85
C VAL A 65 -1.31 23.39 0.29
N GLU A 66 -0.14 24.00 0.11
CA GLU A 66 0.39 25.02 1.03
C GLU A 66 -0.22 26.38 0.70
N GLY A 67 -1.34 26.69 1.33
CA GLY A 67 -1.79 28.08 1.54
C GLY A 67 -3.04 28.53 0.80
N GLY A 68 -4.06 28.86 1.60
CA GLY A 68 -4.84 30.09 1.43
C GLY A 68 -5.98 30.08 0.42
N GLN A 69 -7.13 29.52 0.79
CA GLN A 69 -8.39 30.11 0.35
C GLN A 69 -8.93 31.03 1.45
N HIS A 70 -8.32 32.20 1.56
CA HIS A 70 -9.04 33.38 1.99
C HIS A 70 -9.28 34.20 0.73
N LEU A 71 -10.44 34.09 0.10
CA LEU A 71 -10.99 35.13 -0.76
C LEU A 71 -12.53 35.02 -0.80
N THR A 72 -13.14 36.13 -0.38
CA THR A 72 -14.55 36.58 -0.38
C THR A 72 -15.50 36.02 0.65
#